data_AF-A0A645GY56-F1
#
_entry.id   AF-A0A645GY56-F1
#
_cell.length_a   1.000
_cell.length_b   1.000
_cell.length_c   1.000
_cell.angle_alpha   90.00
_cell.angle_beta   90.00
_cell.angle_gamma   90.00
#
_symmetry.space_group_name_H-M   'P 1'
#
loop_
_entity.id
_entity.type
_entity.pdbx_description
1 polymer ?
#
loop_
_entity_poly.entity_id
_entity_poly.type
_entity_poly.pdbx_seq_one_letter_code
_entity_poly.pdbx_strand_id
1 'polypeptide(L)'
;MHITFGIYPEAQKTELITKLQDTAREYAAFPVLFNHLGIFPGARVLFAAPVTNRPLLDLQSHFRNQPDWTAHTTLLIDQPAVIYQAIAALEPVFKTHAGKLTALHLYQLDPTMQILSVPLNDHESTVRNDLIQIIRQFAVSDWDLIAIPSLHWLTKADNKDELIKAVLQADRECGSCGCEYDALYKTFLAHAHLL
;
A
#
# COMPACT_ATOMS: atom_id res chain seq x y z
N MET A 1 -14.12 9.58 -0.95
CA MET A 1 -13.07 10.41 -0.32
C MET A 1 -11.78 10.19 -1.09
N HIS A 2 -11.04 11.26 -1.41
CA HIS A 2 -9.75 11.17 -2.09
C HIS A 2 -8.76 12.18 -1.49
N ILE A 3 -7.47 11.98 -1.74
CA ILE A 3 -6.43 12.97 -1.52
C ILE A 3 -5.88 13.32 -2.90
N THR A 4 -6.00 14.58 -3.30
CA THR A 4 -5.50 15.02 -4.61
C THR A 4 -3.99 15.17 -4.54
N PHE A 5 -3.24 14.45 -5.37
CA PHE A 5 -1.77 14.52 -5.40
C PHE A 5 -1.22 15.58 -6.36
N GLY A 6 -1.98 15.94 -7.39
CA GLY A 6 -1.63 16.98 -8.35
C GLY A 6 -2.73 17.18 -9.40
N ILE A 7 -2.72 18.33 -10.06
CA ILE A 7 -3.65 18.67 -11.16
C ILE A 7 -2.81 19.08 -12.36
N TYR A 8 -3.02 18.43 -13.50
CA TYR A 8 -2.15 18.55 -14.66
C TYR A 8 -2.91 18.94 -15.93
N PRO A 9 -2.25 19.62 -16.90
CA PRO A 9 -2.83 19.83 -18.22
C PRO A 9 -3.09 18.52 -18.96
N GLU A 10 -4.14 18.47 -19.79
CA GLU A 10 -4.52 17.27 -20.55
C GLU A 10 -3.38 16.73 -21.44
N ALA A 11 -2.52 17.61 -21.95
CA ALA A 11 -1.36 17.23 -22.77
C ALA A 11 -0.40 16.24 -22.07
N GLN A 12 -0.40 16.18 -20.73
CA GLN A 12 0.44 15.27 -19.95
C GLN A 12 -0.25 13.93 -19.61
N LYS A 13 -1.47 13.69 -20.09
CA LYS A 13 -2.27 12.49 -19.76
C LYS A 13 -1.52 11.18 -19.97
N THR A 14 -0.86 11.01 -21.11
CA THR A 14 -0.13 9.77 -21.42
C THR A 14 1.06 9.54 -20.49
N GLU A 15 1.83 10.60 -20.20
CA GLU A 15 2.94 10.55 -19.25
C GLU A 15 2.44 10.21 -17.84
N LEU A 16 1.33 10.82 -17.42
CA LEU A 16 0.73 10.56 -16.11
C LEU A 16 0.23 9.13 -15.95
N ILE A 17 -0.32 8.52 -17.01
CA ILE A 17 -0.73 7.11 -16.98
C ILE A 17 0.47 6.21 -16.64
N THR A 18 1.58 6.36 -17.37
CA THR A 18 2.81 5.58 -17.14
C THR A 18 3.35 5.82 -15.74
N LYS A 19 3.48 7.10 -15.35
CA LYS A 19 3.98 7.49 -14.04
C LYS A 19 3.14 6.91 -12.89
N LEU A 20 1.82 6.94 -13.02
CA LEU A 20 0.90 6.41 -12.01
C LEU A 20 1.04 4.88 -11.88
N GLN A 21 1.23 4.17 -12.99
CA GLN A 21 1.48 2.73 -12.99
C GLN A 21 2.83 2.37 -12.37
N ASP A 22 3.89 3.08 -12.73
CA ASP A 22 5.24 2.88 -12.18
C ASP A 22 5.24 3.12 -10.67
N THR A 23 4.72 4.28 -10.24
CA THR A 23 4.65 4.62 -8.82
C THR A 23 3.79 3.62 -8.03
N ALA A 24 2.67 3.15 -8.58
CA ALA A 24 1.84 2.17 -7.89
C ALA A 24 2.54 0.81 -7.67
N ARG A 25 3.47 0.43 -8.56
CA ARG A 25 4.31 -0.77 -8.39
C ARG A 25 5.42 -0.59 -7.36
N GLU A 26 5.91 0.64 -7.16
CA GLU A 26 6.98 0.90 -6.20
C GLU A 26 6.46 1.06 -4.77
N TYR A 27 5.23 1.54 -4.61
CA TYR A 27 4.68 1.90 -3.31
C TYR A 27 3.73 0.86 -2.75
N ALA A 28 3.99 0.48 -1.50
CA ALA A 28 3.09 -0.34 -0.73
C ALA A 28 1.85 0.45 -0.28
N ALA A 29 0.69 -0.19 -0.19
CA ALA A 29 -0.49 0.39 0.45
C ALA A 29 -0.22 0.58 1.96
N PHE A 30 -0.53 1.77 2.49
CA PHE A 30 -0.13 2.17 3.86
C PHE A 30 -1.29 2.78 4.66
N PRO A 31 -1.25 2.69 6.01
CA PRO A 31 -2.29 3.28 6.84
C PRO A 31 -2.23 4.81 6.82
N VAL A 32 -3.41 5.42 6.86
CA VAL A 32 -3.61 6.86 7.02
C VAL A 32 -4.53 7.12 8.20
N LEU A 33 -4.28 8.20 8.93
CA LEU A 33 -5.05 8.56 10.11
C LEU A 33 -5.59 9.97 9.93
N PHE A 34 -6.89 10.19 9.97
CA PHE A 34 -7.49 11.52 9.94
C PHE A 34 -7.82 11.93 11.37
N ASN A 35 -7.25 13.02 11.86
CA ASN A 35 -7.41 13.44 13.25
C ASN A 35 -7.78 14.92 13.43
N HIS A 36 -7.85 15.70 12.35
CA HIS A 36 -8.27 17.10 12.45
C HIS A 36 -9.09 17.53 11.22
N LEU A 37 -9.97 18.49 11.48
CA LEU A 37 -10.70 19.23 10.48
C LEU A 37 -9.95 20.52 10.18
N GLY A 38 -10.05 21.01 8.95
CA GLY A 38 -9.44 22.25 8.51
C GLY A 38 -10.30 23.02 7.51
N ILE A 39 -9.97 24.29 7.36
CA ILE A 39 -10.63 25.22 6.45
C ILE A 39 -9.54 25.93 5.62
N PHE A 40 -9.71 25.98 4.30
CA PHE A 40 -8.83 26.80 3.45
C PHE A 40 -9.23 28.30 3.48
N PRO A 41 -8.30 29.21 3.12
CA PRO A 41 -8.61 30.64 3.03
C PRO A 41 -9.90 30.94 2.25
N GLY A 42 -10.69 31.88 2.76
CA GLY A 42 -12.01 32.22 2.22
C GLY A 42 -13.17 31.38 2.75
N ALA A 43 -12.89 30.37 3.58
CA ALA A 43 -13.89 29.56 4.28
C ALA A 43 -14.94 28.91 3.36
N ARG A 44 -14.50 28.43 2.18
CA ARG A 44 -15.38 27.75 1.22
C ARG A 44 -15.16 26.24 1.13
N VAL A 45 -14.12 25.73 1.77
CA VAL A 45 -13.73 24.33 1.73
C VAL A 45 -13.48 23.85 3.14
N LEU A 46 -14.29 22.90 3.60
CA LEU A 46 -14.07 22.12 4.81
C LEU A 46 -13.45 20.78 4.42
N PHE A 47 -12.38 20.40 5.10
CA PHE A 47 -11.69 19.15 4.84
C PHE A 47 -11.32 18.40 6.12
N ALA A 48 -11.13 17.09 5.98
CA ALA A 48 -10.41 16.27 6.96
C ALA A 48 -8.97 16.13 6.48
N ALA A 49 -8.01 16.37 7.36
CA ALA A 49 -6.60 16.22 7.03
C ALA A 49 -6.03 14.94 7.64
N PRO A 50 -5.28 14.15 6.86
CA PRO A 50 -4.54 13.03 7.40
C PRO A 50 -3.35 13.56 8.23
N VAL A 51 -2.94 12.77 9.22
CA VAL A 51 -1.64 12.93 9.87
C VAL A 51 -0.58 12.68 8.82
N THR A 52 0.22 13.71 8.55
CA THR A 52 1.33 13.63 7.63
C THR A 52 2.34 12.59 8.12
N ASN A 53 2.66 11.62 7.26
CA ASN A 53 3.65 10.61 7.52
C ASN A 53 4.62 10.52 6.34
N ARG A 54 5.75 9.83 6.55
CA ARG A 54 6.80 9.71 5.54
C ARG A 54 6.31 9.05 4.23
N PRO A 55 5.59 7.91 4.26
CA PRO A 55 5.05 7.30 3.04
C PRO A 55 4.18 8.23 2.20
N LEU A 56 3.31 9.03 2.83
CA LEU A 56 2.45 9.99 2.14
C LEU A 56 3.26 11.11 1.47
N LEU A 57 4.26 11.65 2.15
CA LEU A 57 5.13 12.70 1.60
C LEU A 57 6.02 12.17 0.47
N ASP A 58 6.57 10.97 0.63
CA ASP A 58 7.38 10.33 -0.40
C ASP A 58 6.55 10.07 -1.65
N LEU A 59 5.36 9.47 -1.51
CA LEU A 59 4.42 9.27 -2.60
C LEU A 59 4.06 10.60 -3.28
N GLN A 60 3.84 11.67 -2.52
CA GLN A 60 3.51 12.98 -3.08
C GLN A 60 4.66 13.62 -3.85
N SER A 61 5.90 13.39 -3.43
CA SER A 61 7.07 13.95 -4.10
C SER A 61 7.15 13.56 -5.58
N HIS A 62 6.63 12.39 -5.95
CA HIS A 62 6.53 11.96 -7.35
C HIS A 62 5.57 12.85 -8.15
N PHE A 63 4.47 13.28 -7.56
CA PHE A 63 3.40 14.04 -8.25
C PHE A 63 3.44 15.54 -7.97
N ARG A 64 4.51 16.04 -7.34
CA ARG A 64 4.60 17.43 -6.93
C ARG A 64 4.62 18.35 -8.15
N ASN A 65 3.51 19.04 -8.37
CA ASN A 65 3.37 20.09 -9.39
C ASN A 65 2.80 21.40 -8.84
N GLN A 66 2.55 21.45 -7.53
CA GLN A 66 2.05 22.62 -6.80
C GLN A 66 2.95 22.89 -5.57
N PRO A 67 3.34 24.15 -5.33
CA PRO A 67 4.24 24.51 -4.22
C PRO A 67 3.54 24.47 -2.85
N ASP A 68 2.23 24.63 -2.81
CA ASP A 68 1.37 24.82 -1.63
C ASP A 68 0.46 23.62 -1.34
N TRP A 69 0.86 22.43 -1.83
CA TRP A 69 0.11 21.21 -1.61
C TRP A 69 -0.10 20.91 -0.13
N THR A 70 -1.35 20.73 0.27
CA THR A 70 -1.74 20.30 1.61
C THR A 70 -2.46 18.97 1.47
N ALA A 71 -2.02 17.92 2.17
CA ALA A 71 -2.75 16.66 2.21
C ALA A 71 -4.12 16.89 2.84
N HIS A 72 -5.19 16.61 2.11
CA HIS A 72 -6.55 16.77 2.63
C HIS A 72 -7.53 15.90 1.85
N THR A 73 -8.67 15.67 2.47
CA THR A 73 -9.86 15.20 1.79
C THR A 73 -11.00 16.17 2.03
N THR A 74 -11.49 16.76 0.94
CA THR A 74 -12.63 17.67 0.98
C THR A 74 -13.88 16.93 1.46
N LEU A 75 -14.50 17.47 2.50
CA LEU A 75 -15.78 17.00 3.05
C LEU A 75 -16.93 17.80 2.48
N LEU A 76 -16.76 19.13 2.36
CA LEU A 76 -17.80 20.03 1.89
C LEU A 76 -17.19 21.25 1.19
N ILE A 77 -17.79 21.66 0.08
CA ILE A 77 -17.51 22.93 -0.60
C ILE A 77 -18.81 23.74 -0.61
N ASP A 78 -18.82 24.90 0.04
CA ASP A 78 -20.02 25.73 0.13
C ASP A 78 -19.66 27.20 0.46
N GLN A 79 -20.66 28.03 0.78
CA GLN A 79 -20.50 29.37 1.29
C GLN A 79 -20.04 29.36 2.75
N PRO A 80 -19.32 30.41 3.22
CA PRO A 80 -18.76 30.46 4.57
C PRO A 80 -19.73 30.18 5.71
N ALA A 81 -20.96 30.72 5.65
CA ALA A 81 -21.96 30.51 6.68
C ALA A 81 -22.30 29.02 6.87
N VAL A 82 -22.39 28.26 5.78
CA VAL A 82 -22.67 26.81 5.81
C VAL A 82 -21.45 26.05 6.35
N ILE A 83 -20.24 26.44 5.95
CA ILE A 83 -19.01 25.82 6.45
C ILE A 83 -18.88 25.95 7.97
N TYR A 84 -19.17 27.12 8.54
CA TYR A 84 -19.12 27.32 9.99
C TYR A 84 -20.20 26.50 10.73
N GLN A 85 -21.40 26.39 10.18
CA GLN A 85 -22.45 25.53 10.74
C GLN A 85 -22.06 24.05 10.68
N ALA A 86 -21.47 23.60 9.57
CA ALA A 86 -21.02 22.23 9.40
C ALA A 86 -19.93 21.85 10.43
N ILE A 87 -19.01 22.77 10.72
CA ILE A 87 -17.98 22.55 11.75
C ILE A 87 -18.61 22.41 13.13
N ALA A 88 -19.53 23.31 13.50
CA ALA A 88 -20.22 23.24 14.79
C ALA A 88 -21.00 21.93 14.96
N ALA A 89 -21.56 21.38 13.87
CA ALA A 89 -22.24 20.09 13.87
C ALA A 89 -21.28 18.90 13.94
N LEU A 90 -20.09 19.01 13.35
CA LEU A 90 -19.11 17.92 13.27
C LEU A 90 -18.19 17.83 14.49
N GLU A 91 -17.81 18.96 15.10
CA GLU A 91 -16.89 19.02 16.24
C GLU A 91 -17.21 18.01 17.37
N PRO A 92 -18.46 17.88 17.87
CA PRO A 92 -18.74 16.98 18.98
C PRO A 92 -18.71 15.49 18.62
N VAL A 93 -18.73 15.16 17.32
CA VAL A 93 -18.81 13.78 16.82
C VAL A 93 -17.58 13.35 16.03
N PHE A 94 -16.77 14.30 15.56
CA PHE A 94 -15.58 14.01 14.79
C PHE A 94 -14.54 13.36 15.70
N LYS A 95 -14.18 12.14 15.34
CA LYS A 95 -13.15 11.35 16.03
C LYS A 95 -12.08 10.98 15.04
N THR A 96 -10.91 10.68 15.58
CA THR A 96 -9.82 10.11 14.81
C THR A 96 -10.32 8.89 14.03
N HIS A 97 -10.09 8.89 12.71
CA HIS A 97 -10.51 7.83 11.81
C HIS A 97 -9.31 7.23 11.09
N ALA A 98 -9.13 5.92 11.21
CA ALA A 98 -8.08 5.19 10.51
C ALA A 98 -8.60 4.71 9.15
N GLY A 99 -7.75 4.80 8.13
CA GLY A 99 -7.98 4.26 6.79
C GLY A 99 -6.70 3.66 6.21
N LYS A 100 -6.77 3.18 4.97
CA LYS A 100 -5.62 2.69 4.19
C LYS A 100 -5.64 3.37 2.83
N LEU A 101 -4.49 3.88 2.38
CA LEU A 101 -4.33 4.35 1.00
C LEU A 101 -3.97 3.13 0.16
N THR A 102 -4.87 2.73 -0.75
CA THR A 102 -4.81 1.43 -1.43
C THR A 102 -4.65 1.53 -2.95
N ALA A 103 -4.90 2.69 -3.54
CA ALA A 103 -4.85 2.87 -4.98
C ALA A 103 -4.55 4.32 -5.36
N LEU A 104 -3.94 4.49 -6.53
CA LEU A 104 -3.83 5.75 -7.23
C LEU A 104 -4.89 5.80 -8.34
N HIS A 105 -5.50 6.97 -8.51
CA HIS A 105 -6.52 7.19 -9.52
C HIS A 105 -6.17 8.40 -10.37
N LEU A 106 -6.44 8.32 -11.67
CA LEU A 106 -6.38 9.44 -12.59
C LEU A 106 -7.80 9.79 -13.04
N TYR A 107 -8.16 11.05 -12.89
CA TYR A 107 -9.47 11.59 -13.29
C TYR A 107 -9.30 12.72 -14.30
N GLN A 108 -10.18 12.76 -15.29
CA GLN A 108 -10.52 13.98 -16.02
C GLN A 108 -11.57 14.73 -15.20
N LEU A 109 -11.46 16.06 -15.12
CA LEU A 109 -12.37 16.88 -14.30
C LEU A 109 -13.56 17.40 -15.11
N ASP A 110 -13.41 17.64 -16.41
CA ASP A 110 -14.46 18.17 -17.29
C ASP A 110 -14.49 17.44 -18.65
N PRO A 111 -15.53 16.62 -18.94
CA PRO A 111 -16.46 16.07 -17.97
C PRO A 111 -15.73 15.18 -16.94
N THR A 112 -16.29 15.05 -15.75
CA THR A 112 -15.68 14.21 -14.70
C THR A 112 -15.73 12.73 -15.08
N MET A 113 -14.57 12.11 -15.26
CA MET A 113 -14.45 10.69 -15.62
C MET A 113 -13.19 10.08 -15.02
N GLN A 114 -13.29 8.86 -14.49
CA GLN A 114 -12.12 8.09 -14.10
C GLN A 114 -11.43 7.53 -15.35
N ILE A 115 -10.17 7.91 -15.57
CA ILE A 115 -9.34 7.42 -16.67
C ILE A 115 -8.64 6.11 -16.27
N LEU A 116 -8.10 6.06 -15.05
CA LEU A 116 -7.28 4.95 -14.58
C LEU A 116 -7.43 4.76 -13.07
N SER A 117 -7.35 3.51 -12.63
CA SER A 117 -7.26 3.13 -11.22
C SER A 117 -6.20 2.04 -11.12
N VAL A 118 -5.13 2.29 -10.37
CA VAL A 118 -4.04 1.32 -10.17
C VAL A 118 -3.92 1.05 -8.67
N PRO A 119 -4.09 -0.21 -8.22
CA PRO A 119 -3.86 -0.55 -6.83
C PRO A 119 -2.39 -0.32 -6.49
N LEU A 120 -2.13 0.25 -5.30
CA LEU A 120 -0.80 0.20 -4.71
C LEU A 120 -0.46 -1.24 -4.37
N ASN A 121 0.82 -1.58 -4.43
CA ASN A 121 1.27 -2.91 -4.05
C ASN A 121 0.85 -3.23 -2.62
N ASP A 122 0.31 -4.40 -2.36
CA ASP A 122 0.12 -4.85 -0.99
C ASP A 122 1.36 -5.64 -0.60
N HIS A 123 2.37 -4.96 -0.04
CA HIS A 123 3.69 -5.54 0.20
C HIS A 123 3.61 -6.86 0.98
N GLU A 124 2.72 -6.98 1.96
CA GLU A 124 2.48 -8.24 2.67
C GLU A 124 1.96 -9.35 1.73
N SER A 125 1.03 -9.02 0.83
CA SER A 125 0.53 -9.97 -0.17
C SER A 125 1.61 -10.32 -1.21
N THR A 126 2.42 -9.36 -1.64
CA THR A 126 3.56 -9.61 -2.55
C THR A 126 4.58 -10.53 -1.89
N VAL A 127 5.03 -10.22 -0.67
CA VAL A 127 5.96 -11.07 0.09
C VAL A 127 5.34 -12.45 0.34
N ARG A 128 4.06 -12.53 0.69
CA ARG A 128 3.36 -13.83 0.84
C ARG A 128 3.35 -14.62 -0.47
N ASN A 129 3.13 -13.96 -1.61
CA ASN A 129 3.19 -14.63 -2.92
C ASN A 129 4.60 -15.12 -3.23
N ASP A 130 5.63 -14.33 -2.92
CA ASP A 130 7.03 -14.73 -3.08
C ASP A 130 7.36 -15.94 -2.19
N LEU A 131 6.88 -15.96 -0.94
CA LEU A 131 6.98 -17.12 -0.07
C LEU A 131 6.31 -18.35 -0.67
N ILE A 132 5.12 -18.21 -1.26
CA ILE A 132 4.44 -19.32 -1.94
C ILE A 132 5.30 -19.85 -3.11
N GLN A 133 5.99 -18.99 -3.86
CA GLN A 133 6.89 -19.43 -4.92
C GLN A 133 8.13 -20.15 -4.36
N ILE A 134 8.69 -19.66 -3.26
CA ILE A 134 9.80 -20.33 -2.55
C ILE A 134 9.36 -21.73 -2.09
N ILE A 135 8.18 -21.85 -1.47
CA ILE A 135 7.64 -23.15 -1.01
C ILE A 135 7.44 -24.09 -2.21
N ARG A 136 6.99 -23.58 -3.37
CA ARG A 136 6.91 -24.40 -4.59
C ARG A 136 8.27 -24.89 -5.07
N GLN A 137 9.30 -24.06 -4.99
CA GLN A 137 10.68 -24.48 -5.33
C GLN A 137 11.17 -25.56 -4.36
N PHE A 138 10.93 -25.41 -3.07
CA PHE A 138 11.25 -26.47 -2.09
C PHE A 138 10.49 -27.76 -2.39
N ALA A 139 9.19 -27.68 -2.72
CA ALA A 139 8.34 -28.83 -3.00
C ALA A 139 8.77 -29.66 -4.22
N VAL A 140 9.46 -29.05 -5.19
CA VAL A 140 9.99 -29.74 -6.37
C VAL A 140 11.49 -30.04 -6.27
N SER A 141 12.11 -29.76 -5.13
CA SER A 141 13.51 -30.13 -4.88
C SER A 141 13.64 -31.65 -4.68
N ASP A 142 14.80 -32.20 -5.02
CA ASP A 142 15.12 -33.62 -4.78
C ASP A 142 15.47 -33.92 -3.31
N TRP A 143 15.16 -32.99 -2.38
CA TRP A 143 15.51 -33.12 -0.98
C TRP A 143 14.26 -33.25 -0.10
N ASP A 144 13.96 -34.49 0.29
CA ASP A 144 12.79 -34.85 1.10
C ASP A 144 12.62 -33.99 2.36
N LEU A 145 13.73 -33.56 2.98
CA LEU A 145 13.73 -32.71 4.17
C LEU A 145 12.84 -31.47 4.00
N ILE A 146 12.89 -30.82 2.83
CA ILE A 146 12.11 -29.61 2.53
C ILE A 146 10.97 -29.88 1.55
N ALA A 147 11.09 -30.89 0.68
CA ALA A 147 10.09 -31.17 -0.36
C ALA A 147 8.76 -31.65 0.23
N ILE A 148 8.81 -32.63 1.13
CA ILE A 148 7.62 -33.24 1.75
C ILE A 148 6.80 -32.20 2.55
N PRO A 149 7.39 -31.45 3.52
CA PRO A 149 6.60 -30.48 4.29
C PRO A 149 6.10 -29.32 3.41
N SER A 150 6.81 -28.94 2.35
CA SER A 150 6.39 -27.89 1.41
C SER A 150 5.18 -28.33 0.58
N LEU A 151 5.19 -29.56 0.07
CA LEU A 151 4.05 -30.12 -0.67
C LEU A 151 2.82 -30.25 0.23
N HIS A 152 3.01 -30.67 1.48
CA HIS A 152 1.92 -30.75 2.46
C HIS A 152 1.32 -29.36 2.72
N TRP A 153 2.16 -28.34 2.92
CA TRP A 153 1.71 -26.98 3.13
C TRP A 153 0.92 -26.43 1.93
N LEU A 154 1.40 -26.65 0.70
CA LEU A 154 0.70 -26.23 -0.53
C LEU A 154 -0.66 -26.91 -0.73
N THR A 155 -0.88 -28.07 -0.10
CA THR A 155 -2.12 -28.84 -0.23
C THR A 155 -3.14 -28.51 0.86
N LYS A 156 -2.71 -28.33 2.11
CA LYS A 156 -3.60 -28.17 3.29
C LYS A 156 -3.28 -26.99 4.19
N ALA A 157 -2.05 -26.47 4.14
CA ALA A 157 -1.56 -25.35 4.95
C ALA A 157 -1.71 -25.53 6.48
N ASP A 158 -1.76 -26.77 6.98
CA ASP A 158 -1.92 -27.10 8.41
C ASP A 158 -0.62 -27.52 9.12
N ASN A 159 0.52 -27.53 8.40
CA ASN A 159 1.82 -27.98 8.90
C ASN A 159 2.88 -26.87 8.96
N LYS A 160 2.47 -25.61 9.17
CA LYS A 160 3.36 -24.42 9.18
C LYS A 160 4.59 -24.61 10.07
N ASP A 161 4.42 -25.08 11.31
CA ASP A 161 5.52 -25.25 12.26
C ASP A 161 6.51 -26.33 11.83
N GLU A 162 6.04 -27.40 11.19
CA GLU A 162 6.88 -28.46 10.63
C GLU A 162 7.71 -27.95 9.45
N LEU A 163 7.07 -27.19 8.54
CA LEU A 163 7.74 -26.55 7.42
C LEU A 163 8.84 -25.59 7.89
N ILE A 164 8.56 -24.75 8.88
CA ILE A 164 9.57 -23.83 9.44
C ILE A 164 10.75 -24.60 10.03
N LYS A 165 10.50 -25.70 10.77
CA LYS A 165 11.57 -26.53 11.33
C LYS A 165 12.43 -27.19 10.26
N ALA A 166 11.81 -27.70 9.20
CA ALA A 166 12.49 -28.28 8.05
C ALA A 166 13.40 -27.26 7.36
N VAL A 167 12.89 -26.06 7.06
CA VAL A 167 13.69 -25.00 6.42
C VAL A 167 14.82 -24.51 7.34
N LEU A 168 14.58 -24.40 8.65
CA LEU A 168 15.64 -24.10 9.63
C LEU A 168 16.76 -25.15 9.62
N GLN A 169 16.41 -26.43 9.48
CA GLN A 169 17.40 -27.49 9.38
C GLN A 169 18.16 -27.40 8.06
N ALA A 170 17.46 -27.18 6.95
CA ALA A 170 18.08 -27.02 5.62
C ALA A 170 19.06 -25.85 5.57
N ASP A 171 18.73 -24.71 6.19
CA ASP A 171 19.63 -23.55 6.31
C ASP A 171 20.89 -23.87 7.14
N ARG A 172 20.77 -24.69 8.19
CA ARG A 172 21.96 -25.13 8.94
C ARG A 172 22.86 -26.07 8.14
N GLU A 173 22.27 -26.94 7.32
CA GLU A 173 23.01 -27.98 6.60
C GLU A 173 23.59 -27.49 5.26
N CYS A 174 22.88 -26.63 4.52
CA CYS A 174 23.35 -26.06 3.24
C CYS A 174 23.20 -24.54 3.13
N GLY A 175 22.74 -23.79 4.14
CA GLY A 175 22.50 -22.34 3.98
C GLY A 175 23.74 -21.45 3.79
N SER A 176 24.92 -22.05 3.66
CA SER A 176 26.19 -21.38 3.31
C SER A 176 27.01 -22.18 2.29
N CYS A 177 26.38 -23.12 1.58
CA CYS A 177 27.05 -23.96 0.59
C CYS A 177 27.24 -23.25 -0.77
N GLY A 178 26.65 -22.06 -0.94
CA GLY A 178 26.72 -21.24 -2.15
C GLY A 178 25.71 -21.63 -3.23
N CYS A 179 24.71 -22.46 -2.89
CA CYS A 179 23.67 -22.85 -3.83
C CYS A 179 22.55 -21.79 -3.91
N GLU A 180 21.66 -21.92 -4.89
CA GLU A 180 20.53 -21.00 -5.05
C GLU A 180 19.59 -20.98 -3.82
N TYR A 181 19.51 -22.10 -3.09
CA TYR A 181 18.65 -22.22 -1.92
C TYR A 181 19.13 -21.43 -0.68
N ASP A 182 20.43 -21.09 -0.59
CA ASP A 182 20.99 -20.33 0.53
C ASP A 182 20.24 -19.02 0.77
N ALA A 183 19.85 -18.33 -0.31
CA ALA A 183 19.08 -17.08 -0.24
C ALA A 183 17.60 -17.33 0.05
N LEU A 184 17.05 -18.43 -0.51
CA LEU A 184 15.65 -18.79 -0.35
C LEU A 184 15.31 -19.15 1.11
N TYR A 185 16.18 -19.91 1.79
CA TYR A 185 15.96 -20.25 3.21
C TYR A 185 15.89 -19.00 4.09
N LYS A 186 16.85 -18.08 3.94
CA LYS A 186 16.90 -16.83 4.72
C LYS A 186 15.67 -15.96 4.46
N THR A 187 15.28 -15.84 3.20
CA THR A 187 14.08 -15.08 2.79
C THR A 187 12.81 -15.71 3.39
N PHE A 188 12.68 -17.03 3.30
CA PHE A 188 11.56 -17.76 3.90
C PHE A 188 11.48 -17.52 5.41
N LEU A 189 12.59 -17.70 6.13
CA LEU A 189 12.62 -17.59 7.59
C LEU A 189 12.36 -16.17 8.09
N ALA A 190 12.83 -15.14 7.37
CA ALA A 190 12.57 -13.75 7.72
C ALA A 190 11.07 -13.38 7.64
N HIS A 191 10.32 -14.03 6.74
CA HIS A 191 8.94 -13.67 6.43
C HIS A 191 7.90 -14.77 6.76
N ALA A 192 8.30 -15.89 7.37
CA ALA A 192 7.43 -17.02 7.71
C ALA A 192 6.21 -16.65 8.61
N HIS A 193 6.25 -15.49 9.28
CA HIS A 193 5.10 -14.97 10.04
C HIS A 193 3.90 -14.61 9.15
N LEU A 194 4.10 -14.43 7.84
CA LEU A 194 3.07 -14.09 6.84
C LEU A 194 2.36 -15.30 6.21
N LEU A 195 2.78 -16.53 6.53
CA LEU A 195 2.12 -17.79 6.15
C LEU A 195 0.97 -18.12 7.08
#